data_AF-A0A8D0DPP7-F1
#
_entry.id   AF-A0A8D0DPP7-F1
#
_cell.length_a   1.000
_cell.length_b   1.000
_cell.length_c   1.000
_cell.angle_alpha   90.00
_cell.angle_beta   90.00
_cell.angle_gamma   90.00
#
_symmetry.space_group_name_H-M   'P 1'
#
loop_
_entity.id
_entity.type
_entity.pdbx_description
1 polymer ?
#
loop_
_entity_poly.entity_id
_entity_poly.type
_entity_poly.pdbx_seq_one_letter_code
_entity_poly.pdbx_strand_id
1 'polypeptide(L)' 'MSRKLQRLRDGDINPCIAETDASRKCMDESSYKKEMCTAYFLRYKDCRKFWVSITLKIDDWLRVCQ' A
#
# COMPACT_ATOMS: atom_id res chain seq x y z
N MET A 1 -4.83 -8.20 -21.59
CA MET A 1 -4.06 -7.86 -20.37
C MET A 1 -4.46 -8.81 -19.24
N SER A 2 -3.50 -9.35 -18.49
CA SER A 2 -3.75 -10.44 -17.53
C SER A 2 -4.53 -9.92 -16.30
N ARG A 3 -5.69 -10.54 -15.99
CA ARG A 3 -6.58 -10.20 -14.86
C ARG A 3 -5.87 -10.07 -13.49
N LYS A 4 -4.70 -10.69 -13.35
CA LYS A 4 -3.85 -10.62 -12.16
C LYS A 4 -3.21 -9.24 -11.93
N LEU A 5 -2.85 -8.54 -13.01
CA LEU A 5 -2.25 -7.18 -12.94
C LEU A 5 -3.30 -6.11 -12.59
N GLN A 6 -4.57 -6.32 -12.99
CA GLN A 6 -5.67 -5.45 -12.58
C GLN A 6 -5.92 -5.50 -11.08
N ARG A 7 -5.96 -6.70 -10.48
CA ARG A 7 -6.13 -6.86 -9.01
C ARG A 7 -4.99 -6.24 -8.19
N LEU A 8 -3.78 -6.16 -8.75
CA LEU A 8 -2.62 -5.53 -8.11
C LEU A 8 -2.65 -4.00 -8.16
N ARG A 9 -3.41 -3.42 -9.10
CA ARG A 9 -3.64 -1.97 -9.26
C ARG A 9 -5.01 -1.55 -8.72
N ASP A 10 -5.74 -2.48 -8.12
CA ASP A 10 -7.05 -2.23 -7.56
C ASP A 10 -6.88 -1.51 -6.22
N GLY A 11 -7.35 -0.26 -6.17
CA GLY A 11 -7.27 0.58 -4.97
C GLY A 11 -8.00 -0.03 -3.77
N ASP A 12 -8.98 -0.90 -4.03
CA ASP A 12 -9.74 -1.62 -3.01
C ASP A 12 -8.98 -2.81 -2.40
N ILE A 13 -8.00 -3.39 -3.11
CA ILE A 13 -7.24 -4.56 -2.63
C ILE A 13 -5.92 -4.13 -1.98
N ASN A 14 -5.30 -3.05 -2.47
CA ASN A 14 -4.07 -2.52 -1.90
C ASN A 14 -4.15 -1.00 -1.77
N PRO A 15 -4.71 -0.46 -0.67
CA PRO A 15 -4.83 0.99 -0.50
C PRO A 15 -3.48 1.70 -0.38
N CYS A 16 -2.39 0.96 -0.16
CA CYS A 16 -1.04 1.50 -0.07
C CYS A 16 -0.34 1.59 -1.45
N ILE A 17 -1.04 1.35 -2.57
CA ILE A 17 -0.46 1.50 -3.91
C ILE A 17 -0.03 2.95 -4.15
N ALA A 18 -0.83 3.94 -3.75
CA ALA A 18 -0.55 5.36 -3.95
C ALA A 18 0.77 5.78 -3.28
N GLU A 19 0.96 5.38 -2.02
CA GLU A 19 2.20 5.66 -1.28
C GLU A 19 3.41 4.89 -1.85
N THR A 20 3.18 3.66 -2.34
CA THR A 20 4.23 2.89 -3.01
C THR A 20 4.67 3.56 -4.31
N ASP A 21 3.72 4.03 -5.13
CA ASP A 21 3.99 4.73 -6.38
C ASP A 21 4.70 6.06 -6.13
N ALA A 22 4.24 6.84 -5.14
CA ALA A 22 4.89 8.08 -4.72
C ALA A 22 6.33 7.87 -4.24
N SER A 23 6.58 6.84 -3.42
CA SER A 23 7.94 6.50 -2.97
C SER A 23 8.86 6.09 -4.13
N ARG A 24 8.31 5.40 -5.13
CA ARG A 24 9.04 4.96 -6.33
C ARG A 24 9.39 6.14 -7.23
N LYS A 25 8.44 7.04 -7.45
CA LYS A 25 8.65 8.28 -8.20
C LYS A 25 9.67 9.21 -7.51
N CYS A 26 9.60 9.32 -6.18
CA CYS A 26 10.58 10.06 -5.39
C CYS A 26 12.00 9.49 -5.56
N MET A 27 12.16 8.15 -5.58
CA MET A 27 13.47 7.54 -5.81
C MET A 27 14.02 7.80 -7.21
N ASP A 28 13.16 7.78 -8.23
CA ASP A 28 13.53 8.04 -9.62
C ASP A 28 13.98 9.51 -9.82
N GLU A 29 13.30 10.46 -9.19
CA GLU A 29 13.63 11.90 -9.27
C GLU A 29 14.84 12.27 -8.40
N SER A 30 15.05 11.58 -7.27
CA SER A 30 16.04 11.96 -6.25
C SER A 30 17.35 11.17 -6.32
N SER A 31 17.68 10.54 -7.46
CA SER A 31 18.90 9.73 -7.64
C SER A 31 19.06 8.62 -6.59
N TYR A 32 17.97 7.98 -6.18
CA TYR A 32 17.94 6.94 -5.13
C TYR A 32 18.38 7.39 -3.73
N LYS A 33 18.36 8.70 -3.43
CA LYS A 33 18.59 9.21 -2.06
C LYS A 33 17.41 8.86 -1.16
N LYS A 34 17.50 7.72 -0.48
CA LYS A 34 16.47 7.19 0.43
C LYS A 34 16.08 8.20 1.52
N GLU A 35 17.03 9.05 1.93
CA GLU A 35 16.87 10.06 2.97
C GLU A 35 15.81 11.10 2.63
N MET A 36 15.74 11.52 1.36
CA MET A 36 14.73 12.46 0.86
C MET A 36 13.34 11.81 0.80
N CYS A 37 13.29 10.49 0.58
CA CYS A 37 12.04 9.75 0.43
C CYS A 37 11.54 9.09 1.73
N THR A 38 12.34 9.06 2.82
CA THR A 38 11.93 9.61 4.12
C THR A 38 10.44 9.46 4.48
N ALA A 39 9.75 10.58 4.24
CA ALA A 39 8.34 10.78 4.52
C ALA A 39 7.42 9.78 3.78
N TYR A 40 7.73 9.41 2.53
CA TYR A 40 6.92 8.45 1.77
C TYR A 40 7.03 7.04 2.35
N PHE A 41 8.21 6.63 2.82
CA PHE A 41 8.36 5.34 3.50
C PHE A 41 7.62 5.29 4.84
N LEU A 42 7.56 6.41 5.57
CA LEU A 42 6.77 6.53 6.79
C LEU A 42 5.27 6.42 6.49
N ARG A 43 4.76 7.16 5.49
CA ARG A 43 3.36 7.05 5.06
C ARG A 43 2.99 5.65 4.61
N TYR A 44 3.87 4.97 3.89
CA TYR A 44 3.65 3.58 3.50
C TYR A 44 3.57 2.64 4.72
N LYS A 45 4.43 2.83 5.73
CA LYS A 45 4.35 2.06 6.99
C LYS A 45 3.04 2.31 7.74
N ASP A 46 2.61 3.56 7.83
CA ASP A 46 1.37 3.94 8.49
C ASP A 46 0.15 3.37 7.78
N CYS A 47 0.12 3.47 6.44
CA CYS A 47 -0.91 2.86 5.61
C CYS A 47 -0.97 1.34 5.83
N ARG A 48 0.17 0.66 5.84
CA ARG A 48 0.21 -0.79 6.05
C ARG A 48 -0.26 -1.17 7.47
N LYS A 49 0.09 -0.40 8.49
CA LYS A 49 -0.35 -0.64 9.88
C LYS A 49 -1.85 -0.45 10.04
N PHE A 50 -2.40 0.61 9.43
CA PHE A 50 -3.83 0.87 9.40
C PHE A 50 -4.58 -0.20 8.62
N TRP A 51 -4.07 -0.57 7.43
CA TRP A 51 -4.68 -1.59 6.60
C TRP A 51 -4.68 -2.94 7.28
N VAL A 52 -3.57 -3.38 7.88
CA VAL A 52 -3.54 -4.62 8.68
C VAL A 52 -4.56 -4.56 9.82
N SER A 53 -4.71 -3.42 10.50
CA SER A 53 -5.73 -3.27 11.54
C SER A 53 -7.15 -3.36 11.01
N ILE A 54 -7.43 -2.84 9.81
CA ILE A 54 -8.74 -2.94 9.16
C ILE A 54 -8.98 -4.34 8.62
N THR A 55 -8.02 -4.92 7.90
CA THR A 55 -8.17 -6.27 7.33
C THR A 55 -8.29 -7.31 8.42
N LEU A 56 -7.58 -7.19 9.55
CA LEU A 56 -7.79 -8.07 10.70
C LEU A 56 -9.21 -7.94 11.28
N LYS A 57 -9.77 -6.73 11.31
CA LYS A 57 -11.17 -6.53 11.68
C LYS A 57 -12.12 -7.12 10.63
N ILE A 58 -11.83 -6.98 9.34
CA ILE A 58 -12.65 -7.52 8.25
C ILE A 58 -12.56 -9.05 8.20
N ASP A 59 -11.41 -9.66 8.49
CA ASP A 59 -11.23 -11.13 8.55
C ASP A 59 -12.07 -11.72 9.69
N ASP A 60 -12.18 -11.00 10.82
CA ASP A 60 -13.08 -11.35 11.93
C ASP A 60 -14.56 -11.32 11.48
N TRP A 61 -14.97 -10.28 10.75
CA TRP A 61 -16.31 -10.21 10.14
C TRP A 61 -16.54 -11.28 9.07
N LEU A 62 -15.53 -11.63 8.27
CA LEU A 62 -15.63 -12.65 7.22
C LEU A 62 -15.74 -14.06 7.83
N ARG A 63 -15.21 -14.27 9.04
CA ARG A 63 -15.34 -15.51 9.81
C ARG A 63 -16.67 -15.59 10.58
N VAL A 64 -17.28 -14.45 10.93
CA VAL A 64 -18.63 -14.36 11.54
C VAL A 64 -19.75 -14.48 10.50
N CYS A 65 -19.48 -14.15 9.22
CA CYS A 65 -20.42 -14.31 8.11
C CYS A 65 -20.38 -15.71 7.46
N GLN A 66 -19.92 -16.74 8.19
CA GLN A 66 -19.98 -18.15 7.77
C GLN A 66 -20.90 -18.97 8.66
#